data_AF-A0A6G1L149-F1
#
_entry.id   AF-A0A6G1L149-F1
#
_cell.length_a   1.000
_cell.length_b   1.000
_cell.length_c   1.000
_cell.angle_alpha   90.00
_cell.angle_beta   90.00
_cell.angle_gamma   90.00
#
_symmetry.space_group_name_H-M   'P 1'
#
loop_
_entity.id
_entity.type
_entity.pdbx_description
1 polymer ?
#
loop_
_entity_poly.entity_id
_entity_poly.type
_entity_poly.pdbx_seq_one_letter_code
_entity_poly.pdbx_strand_id
1 'polypeptide(L)'
;MAEQQAAVAIPQPPAPLRAPFPAPPPFYKHFTKHNVAELKRLRKEAASSSADTDADPLTTNLDITALPSELRYLLPPPLPQTSTFHSFGATHDLHAPSQTLEDLQLERLYPDHPAVKLNPQQYLISLLRSMLTTYLGLVGTLSQNPELYEGYTKDLRELVANVHDLINQYRPHQARETLTRAMEERVEGL
;
A
#
# COMPACT_ATOMS: atom_id res chain seq x y z
N MET A 1 27.91 -27.51 -59.92
CA MET A 1 27.64 -28.46 -58.81
C MET A 1 28.14 -27.82 -57.53
N ALA A 2 27.24 -27.29 -56.71
CA ALA A 2 27.53 -26.89 -55.33
C ALA A 2 26.27 -27.19 -54.53
N GLU A 3 26.38 -28.21 -53.70
CA GLU A 3 25.31 -28.85 -52.94
C GLU A 3 24.91 -27.95 -51.75
N GLN A 4 23.66 -27.49 -51.73
CA GLN A 4 23.09 -26.76 -50.60
C GLN A 4 22.79 -27.77 -49.47
N GLN A 5 23.59 -27.74 -48.41
CA GLN A 5 23.26 -28.43 -47.16
C GLN A 5 22.17 -27.66 -46.41
N ALA A 6 20.97 -28.22 -46.38
CA ALA A 6 19.88 -27.77 -45.53
C ALA A 6 20.14 -28.20 -44.08
N ALA A 7 20.26 -27.23 -43.17
CA ALA A 7 20.35 -27.48 -41.74
C ALA A 7 19.00 -28.00 -41.21
N VAL A 8 18.99 -29.21 -40.67
CA VAL A 8 17.84 -29.83 -40.03
C VAL A 8 17.57 -29.11 -38.70
N ALA A 9 16.43 -28.44 -38.59
CA ALA A 9 15.96 -27.82 -37.36
C ALA A 9 15.56 -28.92 -36.35
N ILE A 10 16.28 -28.98 -35.23
CA ILE A 10 15.93 -29.85 -34.09
C ILE A 10 14.66 -29.29 -33.44
N PRO A 11 13.57 -30.07 -33.30
CA PRO A 11 12.35 -29.60 -32.65
C PRO A 11 12.62 -29.36 -31.16
N GLN A 12 12.44 -28.11 -30.72
CA GLN A 12 12.48 -27.75 -29.30
C GLN A 12 11.30 -28.44 -28.57
N PRO A 13 11.53 -29.05 -27.39
CA PRO A 13 10.47 -29.67 -26.63
C PRO A 13 9.40 -28.64 -26.24
N PRO A 14 8.12 -29.03 -26.16
CA PRO A 14 7.04 -28.11 -25.83
C PRO A 14 7.31 -27.45 -24.48
N ALA A 15 7.24 -26.11 -24.46
CA ALA A 15 7.39 -25.34 -23.23
C ALA A 15 6.41 -25.88 -22.17
N PRO A 16 6.89 -26.18 -20.95
CA PRO A 16 6.03 -26.74 -19.91
C PRO A 16 4.88 -25.76 -19.64
N LEU A 17 3.67 -26.32 -19.46
CA LEU A 17 2.47 -25.58 -19.06
C LEU A 17 2.80 -24.73 -17.85
N ARG A 18 2.90 -23.41 -18.07
CA ARG A 18 3.29 -22.45 -17.05
C ARG A 18 2.16 -22.37 -16.03
N ALA A 19 2.42 -22.78 -14.80
CA ALA A 19 1.48 -22.61 -13.70
C ALA A 19 1.07 -21.12 -13.60
N PRO A 20 -0.19 -20.81 -13.30
CA PRO A 20 -0.69 -19.43 -13.24
C PRO A 20 -0.02 -18.62 -12.11
N PHE A 21 0.57 -19.29 -11.12
CA PHE A 21 1.27 -18.68 -10.00
C PHE A 21 2.75 -19.04 -10.01
N PRO A 22 3.64 -18.10 -9.64
CA PRO A 22 5.06 -18.39 -9.52
C PRO A 22 5.30 -19.43 -8.43
N ALA A 23 6.33 -20.25 -8.61
CA ALA A 23 6.80 -21.13 -7.55
C ALA A 23 7.25 -20.29 -6.33
N PRO A 24 7.13 -20.82 -5.10
CA PRO A 24 7.60 -20.13 -3.92
C PRO A 24 9.10 -19.80 -4.02
N PRO A 25 9.57 -18.71 -3.40
CA PRO A 25 10.97 -18.31 -3.46
C PRO A 25 11.92 -19.41 -2.96
N PRO A 26 13.06 -19.65 -3.62
CA PRO A 26 13.92 -20.84 -3.38
C PRO A 26 14.44 -20.95 -1.93
N PHE A 27 14.47 -19.84 -1.19
CA PHE A 27 14.93 -19.82 0.20
C PHE A 27 14.07 -20.66 1.16
N TYR A 28 12.83 -21.03 0.78
CA TYR A 28 11.97 -21.88 1.61
C TYR A 28 12.62 -23.23 1.96
N LYS A 29 13.52 -23.73 1.10
CA LYS A 29 14.21 -25.02 1.30
C LYS A 29 15.16 -25.01 2.49
N HIS A 30 15.66 -23.84 2.91
CA HIS A 30 16.57 -23.71 4.04
C HIS A 30 15.87 -23.75 5.40
N PHE A 31 14.53 -23.67 5.44
CA PHE A 31 13.72 -23.74 6.67
C PHE A 31 13.56 -25.19 7.17
N THR A 32 14.68 -25.87 7.42
CA THR A 32 14.71 -27.22 7.99
C THR A 32 14.73 -27.17 9.52
N LYS A 33 14.24 -28.23 10.17
CA LYS A 33 14.29 -28.34 11.66
C LYS A 33 15.72 -28.21 12.21
N HIS A 34 16.70 -28.72 11.46
CA HIS A 34 18.11 -28.64 11.80
C HIS A 34 18.61 -27.18 11.76
N ASN A 35 18.37 -26.46 10.66
CA ASN A 35 18.82 -25.09 10.48
C ASN A 35 18.17 -24.12 11.50
N VAL A 36 16.91 -24.35 11.84
CA VAL A 36 16.20 -23.59 12.89
C VAL A 36 16.80 -23.86 14.28
N ALA A 37 17.16 -25.11 14.58
CA ALA A 37 17.79 -25.47 15.86
C ALA A 37 19.20 -24.87 15.98
N GLU A 38 20.00 -24.92 14.92
CA GLU A 38 21.33 -24.30 14.88
C GLU A 38 21.25 -22.77 15.04
N LEU A 39 20.32 -22.10 14.35
CA LEU A 39 20.12 -20.66 14.53
C LEU A 39 19.72 -20.31 15.97
N LYS A 40 18.87 -21.13 16.60
CA LYS A 40 18.48 -20.96 18.00
C LYS A 40 19.66 -21.15 18.96
N ARG A 41 20.55 -22.11 18.68
CA ARG A 41 21.78 -22.34 19.44
C ARG A 41 22.71 -21.13 19.34
N LEU A 42 22.98 -20.65 18.12
CA LEU A 42 23.83 -19.48 17.87
C LEU A 42 23.28 -18.21 18.53
N ARG A 43 21.96 -18.00 18.48
CA ARG A 43 21.31 -16.89 19.22
C ARG A 43 21.51 -17.00 20.72
N LYS A 44 21.40 -18.20 21.29
CA LYS A 44 21.62 -18.43 22.72
C LYS A 44 23.08 -18.18 23.13
N GLU A 45 24.04 -18.61 22.32
CA GLU A 45 25.47 -18.39 22.54
C GLU A 45 25.84 -16.89 22.45
N ALA A 46 25.28 -16.18 21.48
CA ALA A 46 25.40 -14.73 21.36
C ALA A 46 24.79 -14.00 22.56
N ALA A 47 23.58 -14.39 22.98
CA ALA A 47 22.90 -13.80 24.13
C ALA A 47 23.61 -14.08 25.47
N SER A 48 24.28 -15.22 25.64
CA SER A 48 25.10 -15.48 26.83
C SER A 48 26.38 -14.65 26.90
N SER A 49 26.78 -14.05 25.78
CA SER A 49 27.99 -13.20 25.68
C SER A 49 27.66 -11.71 25.84
N SER A 50 26.41 -11.29 25.60
CA SER A 50 25.92 -9.92 25.75
C SER A 50 24.92 -9.82 26.90
N ALA A 51 25.34 -9.28 28.05
CA ALA A 51 24.55 -9.20 29.28
C ALA A 51 23.46 -8.08 29.28
N ASP A 52 22.73 -7.88 28.18
CA ASP A 52 21.61 -6.94 28.12
C ASP A 52 20.28 -7.70 28.00
N THR A 53 19.43 -7.54 29.02
CA THR A 53 18.27 -8.39 29.31
C THR A 53 16.98 -8.02 28.54
N ASP A 54 16.98 -6.93 27.74
CA ASP A 54 15.73 -6.38 27.16
C ASP A 54 15.66 -6.37 25.62
N ALA A 55 16.50 -7.14 24.93
CA ALA A 55 16.42 -7.26 23.46
C ALA A 55 15.48 -8.40 23.03
N ASP A 56 14.45 -8.05 22.26
CA ASP A 56 13.52 -8.98 21.59
C ASP A 56 14.30 -10.10 20.86
N PRO A 57 14.07 -11.40 21.11
CA PRO A 57 14.88 -12.51 20.55
C PRO A 57 14.88 -12.61 19.01
N LEU A 58 14.10 -11.78 18.32
CA LEU A 58 14.09 -11.63 16.87
C LEU A 58 15.15 -10.64 16.35
N THR A 59 15.72 -9.77 17.20
CA THR A 59 16.63 -8.68 16.82
C THR A 59 18.06 -8.85 17.35
N THR A 60 18.41 -10.02 17.92
CA THR A 60 19.80 -10.32 18.30
C THR A 60 20.67 -10.10 17.06
N ASN A 61 21.54 -9.08 17.10
CA ASN A 61 22.41 -8.64 16.01
C ASN A 61 23.46 -9.71 15.70
N LEU A 62 23.04 -10.83 15.11
CA LEU A 62 23.96 -11.74 14.46
C LEU A 62 24.42 -11.08 13.16
N ASP A 63 25.73 -10.90 13.02
CA ASP A 63 26.33 -10.38 11.79
C ASP A 63 26.02 -11.35 10.64
N ILE A 64 25.09 -10.94 9.77
CA ILE A 64 24.56 -11.71 8.64
C ILE A 64 25.69 -12.18 7.71
N THR A 65 26.83 -11.47 7.69
CA THR A 65 27.99 -11.80 6.85
C THR A 65 28.81 -12.98 7.39
N ALA A 66 28.79 -13.22 8.70
CA ALA A 66 29.54 -14.28 9.36
C ALA A 66 28.81 -15.65 9.31
N LEU A 67 27.49 -15.65 9.07
CA LEU A 67 26.72 -16.90 9.03
C LEU A 67 26.88 -17.66 7.70
N PRO A 68 26.78 -18.99 7.73
CA PRO A 68 26.59 -19.81 6.53
C PRO A 68 25.38 -19.32 5.72
N SER A 69 25.47 -19.35 4.39
CA SER A 69 24.42 -18.86 3.47
C SER A 69 23.04 -19.44 3.76
N GLU A 70 22.95 -20.69 4.20
CA GLU A 70 21.68 -21.35 4.51
C GLU A 70 20.97 -20.76 5.74
N LEU A 71 21.72 -20.31 6.75
CA LEU A 71 21.15 -19.72 7.96
C LEU A 71 20.79 -18.25 7.78
N ARG A 72 21.40 -17.56 6.78
CA ARG A 72 21.08 -16.17 6.45
C ARG A 72 19.62 -15.98 6.04
N TYR A 73 19.04 -16.95 5.34
CA TYR A 73 17.66 -16.88 4.87
C TYR A 73 16.61 -17.01 5.99
N LEU A 74 17.00 -17.48 7.17
CA LEU A 74 16.10 -17.57 8.34
C LEU A 74 16.05 -16.25 9.13
N LEU A 75 16.94 -15.31 8.83
CA LEU A 75 16.94 -13.98 9.41
C LEU A 75 16.03 -13.07 8.57
N PRO A 76 15.16 -12.26 9.20
CA PRO A 76 14.44 -11.22 8.49
C PRO A 76 15.44 -10.30 7.76
N PRO A 77 15.15 -9.91 6.51
CA PRO A 77 16.00 -8.97 5.80
C PRO A 77 16.04 -7.63 6.55
N PRO A 78 17.14 -6.85 6.42
CA PRO A 78 17.19 -5.51 6.97
C PRO A 78 16.10 -4.63 6.33
N LEU A 79 15.65 -3.62 7.07
CA LEU A 79 14.73 -2.63 6.55
C LEU A 79 15.34 -2.00 5.28
N PRO A 80 14.57 -1.89 4.19
CA PRO A 80 15.04 -1.20 3.00
C PRO A 80 15.34 0.26 3.33
N GLN A 81 16.50 0.75 2.88
CA GLN A 81 16.89 2.15 3.05
C GLN A 81 16.15 3.08 2.07
N THR A 82 15.60 2.51 1.00
CA THR A 82 14.86 3.24 -0.04
C THR A 82 13.40 3.40 0.38
N SER A 83 12.89 4.63 0.29
CA SER A 83 11.47 4.93 0.56
C SER A 83 10.51 4.42 -0.51
N THR A 84 11.05 4.12 -1.71
CA THR A 84 10.28 3.61 -2.83
C THR A 84 10.30 2.08 -2.90
N PHE A 85 9.14 1.48 -3.12
CA PHE A 85 8.97 0.05 -3.31
C PHE A 85 8.04 -0.22 -4.49
N HIS A 86 8.32 -1.28 -5.23
CA HIS A 86 7.47 -1.72 -6.32
C HIS A 86 6.53 -2.83 -5.84
N SER A 87 5.23 -2.66 -6.05
CA SER A 87 4.23 -3.67 -5.75
C SER A 87 3.15 -3.66 -6.82
N PHE A 88 2.70 -4.85 -7.25
CA PHE A 88 1.60 -5.02 -8.22
C PHE A 88 1.73 -4.18 -9.51
N GLY A 89 2.96 -3.97 -10.00
CA GLY A 89 3.22 -3.19 -11.22
C GLY A 89 3.25 -1.67 -11.02
N ALA A 90 3.05 -1.17 -9.79
CA ALA A 90 3.15 0.24 -9.44
C ALA A 90 4.39 0.51 -8.57
N THR A 91 5.03 1.66 -8.76
CA THR A 91 6.00 2.20 -7.80
C THR A 91 5.23 2.97 -6.74
N HIS A 92 5.47 2.63 -5.49
CA HIS A 92 4.95 3.35 -4.34
C HIS A 92 6.10 4.04 -3.61
N ASP A 93 5.86 5.24 -3.12
CA ASP A 93 6.78 5.98 -2.27
C ASP A 93 6.13 6.15 -0.90
N LEU A 94 6.84 5.76 0.17
CA LEU A 94 6.33 5.85 1.54
C LEU A 94 6.21 7.28 2.05
N HIS A 95 6.96 8.23 1.46
CA HIS A 95 6.95 9.64 1.86
C HIS A 95 6.24 10.55 0.86
N ALA A 96 5.66 10.00 -0.22
CA ALA A 96 4.92 10.81 -1.16
C ALA A 96 3.73 11.49 -0.48
N PRO A 97 3.55 12.82 -0.66
CA PRO A 97 2.35 13.49 -0.20
C PRO A 97 1.12 12.92 -0.91
N SER A 98 -0.04 12.97 -0.23
CA SER A 98 -1.31 12.65 -0.87
C SER A 98 -1.52 13.55 -2.09
N GLN A 99 -2.06 12.98 -3.17
CA GLN A 99 -2.45 13.76 -4.36
C GLN A 99 -3.41 14.88 -3.96
N THR A 100 -3.08 16.11 -4.36
CA THR A 100 -3.88 17.30 -4.08
C THR A 100 -4.92 17.52 -5.19
N LEU A 101 -5.91 18.38 -4.93
CA LEU A 101 -6.90 18.77 -5.95
C LEU A 101 -6.22 19.49 -7.12
N GLU A 102 -5.18 20.27 -6.82
CA GLU A 102 -4.39 21.01 -7.80
C GLU A 102 -3.59 20.06 -8.71
N ASP A 103 -3.04 18.96 -8.18
CA ASP A 103 -2.36 17.92 -8.98
C ASP A 103 -3.33 17.25 -9.96
N LEU A 104 -4.60 17.17 -9.60
CA LEU A 104 -5.67 16.62 -10.44
C LEU A 104 -6.27 17.65 -11.41
N GLN A 105 -5.74 18.88 -11.44
CA GLN A 105 -6.25 20.01 -12.24
C GLN A 105 -7.73 20.32 -11.93
N LEU A 106 -8.14 20.12 -10.68
CA LEU A 106 -9.50 20.39 -10.21
C LEU A 106 -9.52 21.67 -9.39
N GLU A 107 -10.60 22.44 -9.53
CA GLU A 107 -10.82 23.63 -8.71
C GLU A 107 -11.28 23.24 -7.31
N ARG A 108 -10.75 23.96 -6.32
CA ARG A 108 -11.14 23.81 -4.92
C ARG A 108 -12.41 24.61 -4.66
N LEU A 109 -13.46 23.94 -4.19
CA LEU A 109 -14.79 24.51 -3.99
C LEU A 109 -15.06 24.97 -2.54
N TYR A 110 -14.02 25.04 -1.72
CA TYR A 110 -14.11 25.42 -0.31
C TYR A 110 -12.87 26.27 0.08
N PRO A 111 -12.97 27.13 1.11
CA PRO A 111 -11.86 28.02 1.47
C PRO A 111 -10.71 27.27 2.18
N ASP A 112 -9.47 27.61 1.84
CA ASP A 112 -8.28 27.10 2.54
C ASP A 112 -8.07 27.85 3.86
N HIS A 113 -8.88 27.50 4.87
CA HIS A 113 -8.75 28.07 6.20
C HIS A 113 -8.66 26.95 7.24
N PRO A 114 -7.78 27.06 8.26
CA PRO A 114 -7.62 26.01 9.28
C PRO A 114 -8.93 25.67 10.01
N ALA A 115 -9.85 26.64 10.13
CA ALA A 115 -11.18 26.40 10.71
C ALA A 115 -12.01 25.35 9.93
N VAL A 116 -11.85 25.28 8.60
CA VAL A 116 -12.54 24.27 7.77
C VAL A 116 -11.99 22.88 8.03
N LYS A 117 -10.68 22.77 8.29
CA LYS A 117 -10.01 21.49 8.59
C LYS A 117 -10.46 20.93 9.95
N LEU A 118 -10.68 21.82 10.92
CA LEU A 118 -11.19 21.48 12.25
C LEU A 118 -12.67 21.10 12.22
N ASN A 119 -13.48 21.83 11.45
CA ASN A 119 -14.91 21.56 11.31
C ASN A 119 -15.34 21.60 9.83
N PRO A 120 -15.16 20.49 9.10
CA PRO A 120 -15.53 20.41 7.68
C PRO A 120 -17.04 20.21 7.47
N GLN A 121 -17.82 19.99 8.52
CA GLN A 121 -19.21 19.51 8.44
C GLN A 121 -20.09 20.42 7.58
N GLN A 122 -20.01 21.74 7.77
CA GLN A 122 -20.84 22.70 7.02
C GLN A 122 -20.55 22.63 5.51
N TYR A 123 -19.27 22.62 5.14
CA TYR A 123 -18.85 22.58 3.74
C TYR A 123 -19.13 21.22 3.11
N LEU A 124 -18.92 20.13 3.85
CA LEU A 124 -19.24 18.79 3.40
C LEU A 124 -20.75 18.64 3.11
N ILE A 125 -21.61 19.11 4.01
CA ILE A 125 -23.07 19.09 3.79
C ILE A 125 -23.44 19.97 2.60
N SER A 126 -22.81 21.15 2.46
CA SER A 126 -23.05 22.03 1.32
C SER A 126 -22.67 21.36 -0.01
N LEU A 127 -21.49 20.75 -0.10
CA LEU A 127 -21.02 20.04 -1.29
C LEU A 127 -21.89 18.82 -1.60
N LEU A 128 -22.33 18.08 -0.59
CA LEU A 128 -23.26 16.95 -0.77
C LEU A 128 -24.63 17.41 -1.31
N ARG A 129 -25.14 18.55 -0.83
CA ARG A 129 -26.37 19.15 -1.38
C ARG A 129 -26.17 19.56 -2.84
N SER A 130 -25.07 20.24 -3.16
CA SER A 130 -24.73 20.59 -4.55
C SER A 130 -24.59 19.34 -5.43
N MET A 131 -23.91 18.30 -4.97
CA MET A 131 -23.77 17.01 -5.66
C MET A 131 -25.12 16.35 -5.93
N LEU A 132 -26.03 16.36 -4.95
CA LEU A 132 -27.38 15.84 -5.11
C LEU A 132 -28.15 16.65 -6.16
N THR A 133 -28.12 17.98 -6.09
CA THR A 133 -28.80 18.84 -7.07
C THR A 133 -28.24 18.64 -8.48
N THR A 134 -26.92 18.56 -8.65
CA THR A 134 -26.28 18.29 -9.94
C THR A 134 -26.67 16.92 -10.48
N TYR A 135 -26.78 15.90 -9.62
CA TYR A 135 -27.25 14.58 -10.02
C TYR A 135 -28.72 14.57 -10.45
N LEU A 136 -29.61 15.25 -9.74
CA LEU A 136 -31.00 15.42 -10.18
C LEU A 136 -31.08 16.17 -11.51
N GLY A 137 -30.23 17.19 -11.71
CA GLY A 137 -30.08 17.90 -12.97
C GLY A 137 -29.67 16.95 -14.11
N LEU A 138 -28.65 16.12 -13.89
CA LEU A 138 -28.21 15.10 -14.84
C LEU A 138 -29.34 14.15 -15.24
N VAL A 139 -30.06 13.59 -14.26
CA VAL A 139 -31.18 12.66 -14.52
C VAL A 139 -32.29 13.36 -15.30
N GLY A 140 -32.59 14.62 -14.97
CA GLY A 140 -33.55 15.44 -15.71
C GLY A 140 -33.12 15.67 -17.16
N THR A 141 -31.86 16.03 -17.39
CA THR A 141 -31.28 16.24 -18.72
C THR A 141 -31.26 14.95 -19.53
N LEU A 142 -30.88 13.82 -18.94
CA LEU A 142 -30.89 12.52 -19.63
C LEU A 142 -32.29 12.11 -20.10
N SER A 143 -33.34 12.52 -19.37
CA SER A 143 -34.74 12.27 -19.75
C SER A 143 -35.19 13.14 -20.94
N GLN A 144 -34.70 14.38 -21.04
CA GLN A 144 -35.11 15.32 -22.09
C GLN A 144 -34.19 15.28 -23.32
N ASN A 145 -32.88 15.41 -23.12
CA ASN A 145 -31.85 15.50 -24.15
C ASN A 145 -30.57 14.79 -23.67
N PRO A 146 -30.38 13.51 -24.01
CA PRO A 146 -29.27 12.71 -23.49
C PRO A 146 -27.88 13.16 -23.95
N GLU A 147 -27.76 13.97 -25.00
CA GLU A 147 -26.47 14.45 -25.53
C GLU A 147 -25.78 15.48 -24.62
N LEU A 148 -26.51 16.11 -23.69
CA LEU A 148 -26.00 17.18 -22.82
C LEU A 148 -25.48 16.67 -21.46
N TYR A 149 -25.14 15.38 -21.34
CA TYR A 149 -24.72 14.77 -20.08
C TYR A 149 -23.31 15.18 -19.61
N GLU A 150 -22.45 15.61 -20.54
CA GLU A 150 -21.01 15.78 -20.30
C GLU A 150 -20.71 16.85 -19.24
N GLY A 151 -21.41 18.00 -19.30
CA GLY A 151 -21.24 19.09 -18.33
C GLY A 151 -21.54 18.64 -16.90
N TYR A 152 -22.73 18.07 -16.68
CA TYR A 152 -23.12 17.55 -15.37
C TYR A 152 -22.19 16.44 -14.85
N THR A 153 -21.66 15.61 -15.73
CA THR A 153 -20.72 14.54 -15.35
C THR A 153 -19.39 15.10 -14.89
N LYS A 154 -18.90 16.15 -15.56
CA LYS A 154 -17.69 16.88 -15.15
C LYS A 154 -17.88 17.56 -13.80
N ASP A 155 -18.99 18.28 -13.62
CA ASP A 155 -19.32 18.95 -12.35
C ASP A 155 -19.43 17.94 -11.20
N LEU A 156 -20.05 16.78 -11.44
CA LEU A 156 -20.12 15.70 -10.44
C LEU A 156 -18.73 15.17 -10.08
N ARG A 157 -17.85 14.99 -11.06
CA ARG A 157 -16.46 14.57 -10.80
C ARG A 157 -15.72 15.56 -9.92
N GLU A 158 -15.86 16.85 -10.19
CA GLU A 158 -15.25 17.92 -9.39
C GLU A 158 -15.81 17.96 -7.96
N LEU A 159 -17.13 17.86 -7.81
CA LEU A 159 -17.79 17.81 -6.49
C LEU A 159 -17.35 16.60 -5.67
N VAL A 160 -17.30 15.42 -6.26
CA VAL A 160 -16.87 14.19 -5.58
C VAL A 160 -15.41 14.27 -5.14
N ALA A 161 -14.52 14.80 -5.99
CA ALA A 161 -13.12 14.99 -5.65
C ALA A 161 -12.95 15.95 -4.45
N ASN A 162 -13.66 17.07 -4.45
CA ASN A 162 -13.65 18.03 -3.34
C ASN A 162 -14.19 17.43 -2.03
N VAL A 163 -15.24 16.61 -2.11
CA VAL A 163 -15.78 15.86 -0.95
C VAL A 163 -14.73 14.89 -0.41
N HIS A 164 -14.10 14.11 -1.29
CA HIS A 164 -13.07 13.14 -0.89
C HIS A 164 -11.87 13.82 -0.23
N ASP A 165 -11.45 14.96 -0.77
CA ASP A 165 -10.35 15.75 -0.21
C ASP A 165 -10.68 16.25 1.21
N LEU A 166 -11.86 16.84 1.44
CA LEU A 166 -12.29 17.26 2.79
C LEU A 166 -12.34 16.09 3.79
N ILE A 167 -12.85 14.93 3.36
CA ILE A 167 -12.89 13.73 4.20
C ILE A 167 -11.47 13.28 4.55
N ASN A 168 -10.55 13.30 3.59
CA ASN A 168 -9.16 12.92 3.82
C ASN A 168 -8.46 13.84 4.81
N GLN A 169 -8.70 15.15 4.73
CA GLN A 169 -8.17 16.11 5.68
C GLN A 169 -8.69 15.90 7.11
N TYR A 170 -9.89 15.33 7.26
CA TYR A 170 -10.49 15.03 8.57
C TYR A 170 -9.98 13.73 9.21
N ARG A 171 -9.31 12.85 8.45
CA ARG A 171 -8.81 11.54 8.96
C ARG A 171 -7.93 11.64 10.21
N PRO A 172 -6.98 12.59 10.33
CA PRO A 172 -6.15 12.70 11.54
C PRO A 172 -6.97 13.04 12.79
N HIS A 173 -8.01 13.87 12.66
CA HIS A 173 -8.92 14.17 13.76
C HIS A 173 -9.69 12.91 14.17
N GLN A 174 -10.29 12.21 13.20
CA GLN A 174 -10.99 10.95 13.44
C GLN A 174 -10.11 9.90 14.14
N ALA A 175 -8.84 9.76 13.72
CA ALA A 175 -7.91 8.81 14.33
C ALA A 175 -7.63 9.13 15.80
N ARG A 176 -7.50 10.42 16.15
CA ARG A 176 -7.32 10.87 17.53
C ARG A 176 -8.55 10.56 18.38
N GLU A 177 -9.73 10.91 17.90
CA GLU A 177 -10.99 10.61 18.61
C GLU A 177 -11.22 9.11 18.79
N THR A 178 -10.87 8.32 17.78
CA THR A 178 -10.95 6.86 17.85
C THR A 178 -10.00 6.30 18.91
N LEU A 179 -8.79 6.85 19.00
CA LEU A 179 -7.82 6.46 20.04
C LEU A 179 -8.28 6.88 21.43
N THR A 180 -8.77 8.11 21.60
CA THR A 180 -9.31 8.61 22.87
C THR A 180 -10.44 7.71 23.35
N ARG A 181 -11.41 7.41 22.48
CA ARG A 181 -12.53 6.52 22.81
C ARG A 181 -12.07 5.11 23.21
N ALA A 182 -11.09 4.55 22.48
CA ALA A 182 -10.53 3.24 22.82
C ALA A 182 -9.81 3.23 24.18
N MET A 183 -9.20 4.36 24.56
CA MET A 183 -8.56 4.51 25.88
C MET A 183 -9.60 4.70 26.99
N GLU A 184 -10.65 5.48 26.77
CA GLU A 184 -11.77 5.65 27.70
C GLU A 184 -12.47 4.32 27.98
N GLU A 185 -12.80 3.55 26.94
CA GLU A 185 -13.41 2.22 27.08
C GLU A 185 -12.54 1.27 27.92
N ARG A 186 -11.21 1.35 27.76
CA ARG A 186 -10.28 0.53 28.54
C ARG A 186 -10.23 0.94 30.01
N VAL A 187 -10.42 2.23 30.31
CA VAL A 187 -10.46 2.74 31.69
C VAL A 187 -11.79 2.41 32.35
N GLU A 188 -12.91 2.47 31.62
CA GLU A 188 -14.25 2.15 32.13
C GLU A 188 -14.48 0.63 32.28
N GLY A 189 -13.81 -0.18 31.47
CA GLY A 189 -13.85 -1.65 31.54
C GLY A 189 -12.95 -2.26 32.63
N LEU A 190 -12.21 -1.44 33.37
CA LEU A 190 -11.41 -1.78 34.56
C LEU A 190 -12.14 -1.36 35.83
#